data_AF-A0A820NC24-F1
#
_entry.id   AF-A0A820NC24-F1
#
_cell.length_a   1.000
_cell.length_b   1.000
_cell.length_c   1.000
_cell.angle_alpha   90.00
_cell.angle_beta   90.00
_cell.angle_gamma   90.00
#
_symmetry.space_group_name_H-M   'P 1'
#
loop_
_entity.id
_entity.type
_entity.pdbx_description
1 polymer ?
#
loop_
_entity_poly.entity_id
_entity_poly.type
_entity_poly.pdbx_seq_one_letter_code
_entity_poly.pdbx_strand_id
1 'polypeptide(L)'
;MEKKAVSVNTEKGIILLRDTGMCQHEVSRKSNVSRTCVCQTIRKFNELHTTATKPGAGRPFKMTRHQKRAIKLQQLRDDTLSLNDLVRYTQASLNLDTSRQTVSLILREFDLVSYVASRKPQLIHEQRRCRIFWCYKHLSWAQKGLV
;
A
#
# COMPACT_ATOMS: atom_id res chain seq x y z
N MET A 1 -24.75 26.52 5.00
CA MET A 1 -24.87 25.27 4.21
C MET A 1 -23.57 24.50 4.32
N GLU A 2 -23.62 23.23 4.69
CA GLU A 2 -22.46 22.34 4.62
C GLU A 2 -22.00 22.22 3.16
N LYS A 3 -20.69 22.33 2.93
CA LYS A 3 -20.09 22.20 1.60
C LYS A 3 -19.94 20.72 1.28
N LYS A 4 -20.95 20.14 0.63
CA LYS A 4 -20.92 18.75 0.15
C LYS A 4 -20.51 18.70 -1.33
N ALA A 5 -19.75 17.67 -1.69
CA ALA A 5 -19.42 17.43 -3.10
C ALA A 5 -20.70 17.14 -3.90
N VAL A 6 -20.71 17.59 -5.15
CA VAL A 6 -21.80 17.32 -6.11
C VAL A 6 -21.80 15.83 -6.45
N SER A 7 -22.99 15.24 -6.61
CA SER A 7 -23.12 13.83 -6.97
C SER A 7 -22.56 13.56 -8.37
N VAL A 8 -21.99 12.38 -8.59
CA VAL A 8 -21.43 11.99 -9.89
C VAL A 8 -22.50 12.06 -11.00
N ASN A 9 -23.75 11.72 -10.69
CA ASN A 9 -24.86 11.78 -11.65
C ASN A 9 -25.17 13.23 -12.06
N THR A 10 -25.14 14.16 -11.12
CA THR A 10 -25.33 15.58 -11.40
C THR A 10 -24.18 16.17 -12.20
N GLU A 11 -22.94 15.73 -11.99
CA GLU A 11 -21.80 16.14 -12.83
C GLU A 11 -21.93 15.63 -14.27
N LYS A 12 -22.35 14.37 -14.46
CA LYS A 12 -22.64 13.82 -15.79
C LYS A 12 -23.76 14.59 -16.49
N GLY A 13 -24.81 14.96 -15.76
CA GLY A 13 -25.90 15.79 -16.28
C GLY A 13 -25.43 17.17 -16.74
N ILE A 14 -24.51 17.81 -15.99
CA ILE A 14 -23.89 19.09 -16.37
C ILE A 14 -23.14 18.96 -17.69
N ILE A 15 -22.36 17.89 -17.87
CA ILE A 15 -21.59 17.66 -19.10
C ILE A 15 -22.51 17.41 -20.29
N LEU A 16 -23.54 16.57 -20.12
CA LEU A 16 -24.54 16.32 -21.17
C LEU A 16 -25.25 17.61 -21.61
N LEU A 17 -25.68 18.44 -20.65
CA LEU A 17 -26.32 19.73 -20.94
C LEU A 17 -25.37 20.71 -21.62
N ARG A 18 -24.07 20.60 -21.37
CA ARG A 18 -23.05 21.41 -22.01
C ARG A 18 -22.77 20.94 -23.45
N ASP A 19 -22.78 19.64 -23.69
CA ASP A 19 -22.58 19.07 -25.03
C ASP A 19 -23.79 19.33 -25.95
N THR A 20 -24.98 19.59 -25.39
CA THR A 20 -26.14 20.10 -26.16
C THR A 20 -26.05 21.60 -26.51
N GLY A 21 -24.95 22.28 -26.15
CA GLY A 21 -24.69 23.68 -26.52
C GLY A 21 -25.33 24.72 -25.60
N MET A 22 -25.91 24.34 -24.45
CA MET A 22 -26.50 25.29 -23.51
C MET A 22 -25.45 26.16 -22.83
N CYS A 23 -25.81 27.41 -22.51
CA CYS A 23 -24.90 28.28 -21.79
C CYS A 23 -24.79 27.85 -20.31
N GLN A 24 -23.64 28.12 -19.68
CA GLN A 24 -23.39 27.70 -18.29
C GLN A 24 -24.43 28.23 -17.29
N HIS A 25 -25.05 29.38 -17.58
CA HIS A 25 -26.09 29.97 -16.73
C HIS A 25 -27.39 29.16 -16.79
N GLU A 26 -27.78 28.68 -17.96
CA GLU A 26 -28.94 27.81 -18.14
C GLU A 26 -28.70 26.44 -17.52
N VAL A 27 -27.50 25.88 -17.71
CA VAL A 27 -27.09 24.62 -17.08
C VAL A 27 -27.21 24.72 -15.57
N SER A 28 -26.68 25.80 -14.97
CA SER A 28 -26.77 26.06 -13.52
C SER A 28 -28.21 26.10 -13.01
N ARG A 29 -29.12 26.76 -13.73
CA ARG A 29 -30.56 26.79 -13.38
C ARG A 29 -31.21 25.41 -13.49
N LYS A 30 -30.92 24.66 -14.56
CA LYS A 30 -31.49 23.33 -14.80
C LYS A 30 -30.98 22.28 -13.83
N SER A 31 -29.69 22.32 -13.48
CA SER A 31 -29.06 21.36 -12.58
C SER A 31 -29.18 21.75 -11.10
N ASN A 32 -29.71 22.94 -10.79
CA ASN A 32 -29.78 23.52 -9.44
C ASN A 32 -28.41 23.52 -8.71
N VAL A 33 -27.35 23.84 -9.46
CA VAL A 33 -25.96 23.90 -8.97
C VAL A 33 -25.42 25.29 -9.24
N SER A 34 -24.58 25.83 -8.34
CA SER A 34 -24.00 27.16 -8.56
C SER A 34 -23.21 27.23 -9.86
N ARG A 35 -23.27 28.39 -10.55
CA ARG A 35 -22.52 28.63 -11.78
C ARG A 35 -21.01 28.37 -11.61
N THR A 36 -20.45 28.71 -10.45
CA THR A 36 -19.03 28.47 -10.14
C THR A 36 -18.71 26.98 -10.12
N CYS A 37 -19.58 26.15 -9.55
CA CYS A 37 -19.40 24.69 -9.55
C CYS A 37 -19.57 24.12 -10.96
N VAL A 38 -20.55 24.57 -11.75
CA VAL A 38 -20.69 24.18 -13.17
C VAL A 38 -19.41 24.47 -13.95
N CYS A 39 -18.86 25.68 -13.81
CA CYS A 39 -17.61 26.07 -14.46
C CYS A 39 -16.42 25.18 -14.03
N GLN A 40 -16.28 24.92 -12.72
CA GLN A 40 -15.24 24.04 -12.19
C GLN A 40 -15.40 22.59 -12.69
N THR A 41 -16.62 22.07 -12.77
CA THR A 41 -16.90 20.73 -13.29
C THR A 41 -16.54 20.62 -14.77
N ILE A 42 -16.90 21.61 -15.59
CA ILE A 42 -16.54 21.65 -17.02
C ILE A 42 -15.02 21.73 -17.18
N ARG A 43 -14.35 22.58 -16.39
CA ARG A 43 -12.89 22.70 -16.40
C ARG A 43 -12.22 21.38 -16.02
N LYS A 44 -12.67 20.75 -14.92
CA LYS A 44 -12.19 19.44 -14.46
C LYS A 44 -12.35 18.37 -15.55
N PHE A 45 -13.50 18.34 -16.23
CA PHE A 45 -13.77 17.39 -17.30
C PHE A 45 -12.91 17.65 -18.54
N ASN A 46 -12.62 18.90 -18.88
CA ASN A 46 -11.71 19.22 -19.98
C ASN A 46 -10.27 18.79 -19.70
N GLU A 47 -9.80 18.92 -18.46
CA GLU A 47 -8.43 18.59 -18.07
C GLU A 47 -8.23 17.07 -17.84
N LEU A 48 -9.24 16.38 -17.31
CA LEU A 48 -9.11 15.01 -16.80
C LEU A 48 -10.03 13.99 -17.48
N HIS A 49 -10.97 14.45 -18.31
CA HIS A 49 -11.98 13.63 -19.00
C HIS A 49 -12.74 12.68 -18.06
N THR A 50 -12.92 13.07 -16.79
CA THR A 50 -13.58 12.25 -15.79
C THR A 50 -14.49 13.06 -14.88
N THR A 51 -15.62 12.46 -14.52
CA THR A 51 -16.55 12.95 -13.47
C THR A 51 -16.26 12.30 -12.11
N ALA A 52 -15.29 11.39 -12.03
CA ALA A 52 -14.95 10.78 -10.75
C ALA A 52 -14.22 11.81 -9.88
N THR A 53 -14.61 11.90 -8.62
CA THR A 53 -13.85 12.65 -7.62
C THR A 53 -12.49 11.97 -7.43
N LYS A 54 -11.41 12.73 -7.62
CA LYS A 54 -10.06 12.22 -7.35
C LYS A 54 -9.95 11.86 -5.86
N PRO A 55 -9.34 10.71 -5.51
CA PRO A 55 -9.01 10.44 -4.13
C PRO A 55 -8.10 11.56 -3.61
N GLY A 56 -8.39 12.05 -2.40
CA GLY A 56 -7.50 13.02 -1.76
C GLY A 56 -6.14 12.38 -1.46
N ALA A 57 -5.10 13.19 -1.37
CA ALA A 57 -3.75 12.72 -1.01
C ALA A 57 -3.68 12.06 0.38
N GLY A 58 -4.71 12.23 1.21
CA GLY A 58 -4.75 11.72 2.57
C GLY A 58 -3.80 12.50 3.50
N ARG A 59 -3.70 12.03 4.74
CA ARG A 59 -2.76 12.58 5.71
C ARG A 59 -1.37 11.97 5.47
N PRO A 60 -0.30 12.78 5.36
CA PRO A 60 1.04 12.23 5.24
C PRO A 60 1.41 11.43 6.49
N PHE A 61 2.13 10.33 6.28
CA PHE A 61 2.67 9.54 7.38
C PHE A 61 3.73 10.34 8.13
N LYS A 62 3.80 10.17 9.46
CA LYS A 62 4.84 10.78 10.30
C LYS A 62 6.25 10.24 9.99
N MET A 63 6.34 9.03 9.46
CA MET A 63 7.61 8.36 9.18
C MET A 63 8.05 8.53 7.73
N THR A 64 9.32 8.82 7.55
CA THR A 64 9.95 8.89 6.22
C THR A 64 10.23 7.50 5.67
N ARG A 65 10.44 7.40 4.35
CA ARG A 65 10.81 6.14 3.68
C ARG A 65 12.10 5.54 4.25
N HIS A 66 13.07 6.37 4.65
CA HIS A 66 14.34 5.93 5.23
C HIS A 66 14.14 5.27 6.60
N GLN A 67 13.31 5.87 7.44
CA GLN A 67 12.99 5.33 8.76
C GLN A 67 12.23 3.99 8.64
N LYS A 68 11.26 3.89 7.73
CA LYS A 68 10.59 2.61 7.43
C LYS A 68 11.58 1.53 6.98
N ARG A 69 12.53 1.90 6.11
CA ARG A 69 13.57 0.97 5.65
C ARG A 69 14.51 0.53 6.78
N ALA A 70 14.84 1.40 7.72
CA ALA A 70 15.64 1.03 8.89
C ALA A 70 14.96 -0.06 9.73
N ILE A 71 13.66 0.07 9.99
CA ILE A 71 12.86 -0.96 10.69
C ILE A 71 12.89 -2.28 9.93
N LYS A 72 12.67 -2.25 8.61
CA LYS A 72 12.75 -3.44 7.76
C LYS A 72 14.11 -4.13 7.89
N LEU A 73 15.19 -3.36 7.76
CA LEU A 73 16.55 -3.91 7.83
C LEU A 73 16.86 -4.50 9.20
N GLN A 74 16.33 -3.90 10.27
CA GLN A 74 16.49 -4.44 11.62
C GLN A 74 15.80 -5.81 11.75
N GLN A 75 14.55 -5.94 11.28
CA GLN A 75 13.84 -7.23 11.28
C GLN A 75 14.51 -8.29 10.40
N LEU A 76 15.13 -7.89 9.29
CA LEU A 76 15.84 -8.84 8.42
C LEU A 76 17.20 -9.28 8.99
N ARG A 77 17.81 -8.46 9.86
CA ARG A 77 19.05 -8.82 10.56
C ARG A 77 18.80 -9.81 11.68
N ASP A 78 17.71 -9.61 12.41
CA ASP A 78 17.26 -10.49 13.49
C ASP A 78 15.75 -10.72 13.33
N ASP A 79 15.42 -11.86 12.72
CA ASP A 79 14.05 -12.25 12.39
C ASP A 79 13.25 -12.74 13.60
N THR A 80 13.92 -12.90 14.76
CA THR A 80 13.30 -13.32 16.02
C THR A 80 12.79 -12.16 16.86
N LEU A 81 13.11 -10.92 16.50
CA LEU A 81 12.70 -9.72 17.23
C LEU A 81 11.18 -9.61 17.32
N SER A 82 10.71 -9.27 18.52
CA SER A 82 9.29 -8.97 18.71
C SER A 82 8.97 -7.56 18.20
N LEU A 83 7.68 -7.31 17.93
CA LEU A 83 7.22 -5.96 17.58
C LEU A 83 7.54 -4.92 18.67
N ASN A 84 7.58 -5.32 19.94
CA ASN A 84 7.90 -4.41 21.04
C ASN A 84 9.39 -4.05 21.04
N ASP A 85 10.26 -4.99 20.66
CA ASP A 85 11.69 -4.73 20.51
C ASP A 85 11.95 -3.79 19.34
N LEU A 86 11.22 -3.96 18.24
CA LEU A 86 11.25 -3.02 17.13
C LEU A 86 10.76 -1.62 17.52
N VAL A 87 9.71 -1.50 18.34
CA VAL A 87 9.27 -0.20 18.87
C VAL A 87 10.38 0.45 19.68
N ARG A 88 11.01 -0.30 20.61
CA ARG A 88 12.16 0.19 21.40
C ARG A 88 13.31 0.62 20.50
N TYR A 89 13.62 -0.17 19.47
CA TYR A 89 14.62 0.17 18.46
C TYR A 89 14.27 1.47 17.73
N THR A 90 13.01 1.68 17.32
CA THR A 90 12.59 2.92 16.65
C THR A 90 12.73 4.13 17.55
N GLN A 91 12.38 3.99 18.83
CA GLN A 91 12.50 5.06 19.80
C GLN A 91 13.97 5.42 20.03
N ALA A 92 14.83 4.42 20.26
CA ALA A 92 16.25 4.63 20.55
C ALA A 92 17.07 5.09 19.33
N SER A 93 16.79 4.53 18.14
CA SER A 93 17.64 4.75 16.95
C SER A 93 17.11 5.86 16.04
N LEU A 94 15.80 6.08 16.01
CA LEU A 94 15.16 7.05 15.10
C LEU A 94 14.57 8.24 15.86
N ASN A 95 14.62 8.25 17.19
CA ASN A 95 14.02 9.28 18.06
C ASN A 95 12.53 9.51 17.75
N LEU A 96 11.81 8.42 17.46
CA LEU A 96 10.39 8.46 17.14
C LEU A 96 9.61 7.60 18.13
N ASP A 97 8.65 8.22 18.79
CA ASP A 97 7.64 7.49 19.54
C ASP A 97 6.59 6.91 18.57
N THR A 98 6.58 5.58 18.43
CA THR A 98 5.70 4.88 17.50
C THR A 98 4.95 3.77 18.22
N SER A 99 3.68 3.58 17.83
CA SER A 99 2.89 2.50 18.37
C SER A 99 3.28 1.15 17.75
N ARG A 100 3.08 0.07 18.51
CA ARG A 100 3.23 -1.30 18.02
C ARG A 100 2.46 -1.55 16.71
N GLN A 101 1.25 -0.99 16.60
CA GLN A 101 0.43 -1.08 15.39
C GLN A 101 1.09 -0.42 14.18
N THR A 102 1.73 0.74 14.38
CA THR A 102 2.43 1.47 13.33
C THR A 102 3.59 0.64 12.77
N VAL A 103 4.39 0.04 13.66
CA VAL A 103 5.50 -0.86 13.28
C VAL A 103 4.97 -2.08 12.51
N SER A 104 3.88 -2.69 12.97
CA SER A 104 3.27 -3.84 12.28
C SER A 104 2.76 -3.48 10.88
N LEU A 105 2.13 -2.30 10.69
CA LEU A 105 1.70 -1.83 9.38
C LEU A 105 2.89 -1.61 8.43
N ILE A 106 3.99 -1.06 8.93
CA ILE A 106 5.22 -0.85 8.14
C ILE A 106 5.81 -2.19 7.70
N LEU A 107 5.86 -3.20 8.58
CA LEU A 107 6.35 -4.52 8.20
C LEU A 107 5.46 -5.16 7.11
N ARG A 108 4.14 -5.03 7.23
CA ARG A 108 3.18 -5.49 6.22
C ARG A 108 3.33 -4.78 4.87
N GLU A 109 3.66 -3.49 4.87
CA GLU A 109 3.99 -2.74 3.64
C GLU A 109 5.21 -3.33 2.90
N PHE A 110 6.07 -4.07 3.60
CA PHE A 110 7.21 -4.79 3.03
C PHE A 110 6.99 -6.30 2.91
N ASP A 111 5.75 -6.77 3.01
CA ASP A 111 5.37 -8.19 2.98
C ASP A 111 6.06 -9.05 4.06
N LEU A 112 6.46 -8.43 5.17
CA LEU A 112 7.01 -9.12 6.33
C LEU A 112 5.88 -9.49 7.28
N VAL A 113 5.58 -10.78 7.34
CA VAL A 113 4.57 -11.38 8.21
C VAL A 113 5.26 -12.28 9.25
N SER A 114 4.63 -12.47 10.40
CA SER A 114 5.11 -13.39 11.42
C SER A 114 4.91 -14.84 10.96
N TYR A 115 5.95 -15.66 11.08
CA TYR A 115 5.89 -17.10 10.84
C TYR A 115 6.52 -17.85 12.01
N VAL A 116 6.07 -19.08 12.22
CA VAL A 116 6.70 -19.99 13.18
C VAL A 116 7.72 -20.84 12.43
N ALA A 117 8.99 -20.75 12.83
CA ALA A 117 10.04 -21.57 12.26
C ALA A 117 9.73 -23.07 12.46
N SER A 118 9.85 -23.88 11.41
CA SER A 118 9.63 -25.32 11.51
C SER A 118 10.67 -25.96 12.42
N ARG A 119 10.23 -26.89 13.29
CA ARG A 119 11.13 -27.70 14.12
C ARG A 119 11.96 -28.61 13.22
N LYS A 120 13.29 -28.51 13.32
CA LYS A 120 14.24 -29.31 12.55
C LYS A 120 15.24 -29.95 13.52
N PRO A 121 15.73 -31.18 13.23
CA PRO A 121 16.82 -31.76 14.01
C PRO A 121 18.07 -30.89 13.85
N GLN A 122 18.78 -30.66 14.95
CA GLN A 122 20.07 -29.98 14.92
C GLN A 122 21.09 -30.91 14.27
N LEU A 123 21.60 -30.51 13.10
CA LEU A 123 22.65 -31.25 12.42
C LEU A 123 24.00 -30.67 12.78
N ILE A 124 24.94 -31.52 13.18
CA ILE A 124 26.34 -31.14 13.28
C ILE A 124 26.96 -31.00 11.87
N HIS A 125 28.11 -30.34 11.79
CA HIS A 125 28.77 -30.01 10.53
C HIS A 125 29.02 -31.24 9.64
N GLU A 126 29.51 -32.33 10.22
CA GLU A 126 29.78 -33.59 9.50
C GLU A 126 28.51 -34.21 8.90
N GLN A 127 27.42 -34.25 9.67
CA GLN A 127 26.13 -34.77 9.20
C GLN A 127 25.59 -33.95 8.02
N ARG A 128 25.76 -32.62 8.05
CA ARG A 128 25.36 -31.74 6.93
C ARG A 128 26.16 -32.09 5.67
N ARG A 129 27.49 -32.27 5.79
CA ARG A 129 28.37 -32.66 4.68
C ARG A 129 27.98 -34.01 4.09
N CYS A 130 27.79 -35.03 4.95
CA CYS A 130 27.38 -36.36 4.51
C CYS A 130 26.03 -36.34 3.79
N ARG A 131 25.06 -35.58 4.30
CA ARG A 131 23.75 -35.41 3.65
C ARG A 131 23.88 -34.78 2.27
N ILE A 132 24.64 -33.69 2.14
CA ILE A 132 24.87 -33.02 0.85
C ILE A 132 25.57 -33.97 -0.13
N PHE A 133 26.62 -34.67 0.30
CA PHE A 133 27.34 -35.64 -0.52
C PHE A 133 26.42 -36.77 -1.00
N TRP A 134 25.58 -37.30 -0.10
CA TRP A 134 24.61 -38.33 -0.44
C TRP A 134 23.60 -37.84 -1.49
N CYS A 135 23.08 -36.62 -1.35
CA CYS A 135 22.18 -36.01 -2.34
C CYS A 135 22.84 -35.87 -3.71
N TYR A 136 24.10 -35.40 -3.78
CA TYR A 136 24.82 -35.28 -5.05
C TYR A 136 25.08 -36.64 -5.71
N LYS A 137 25.49 -37.65 -4.93
CA LYS A 137 25.76 -39.01 -5.43
C LYS A 137 24.52 -39.66 -6.05
N HIS A 138 23.33 -39.34 -5.54
CA HIS A 138 22.06 -39.92 -5.97
C HIS A 138 21.17 -38.93 -6.72
N LEU A 139 21.73 -37.84 -7.27
CA LEU A 139 20.97 -36.82 -7.99
C LEU A 139 20.17 -37.42 -9.17
N SER A 140 20.74 -38.44 -9.83
CA SER A 140 20.12 -39.15 -10.96
C SER A 140 18.90 -39.99 -10.58
N TRP A 141 18.68 -40.28 -9.28
CA TRP A 141 17.49 -41.00 -8.82
C TRP A 141 16.24 -40.12 -8.89
N ALA A 142 16.39 -38.80 -8.72
CA ALA A 142 15.28 -37.86 -8.84
C ALA A 142 14.78 -37.70 -10.29
N GLN A 143 15.63 -37.95 -11.30
CA GLN A 143 15.23 -37.88 -12.71
C GLN A 143 14.46 -39.11 -13.20
N LYS A 144 14.61 -40.28 -12.56
CA LYS A 144 13.95 -41.53 -12.96
C LYS A 144 12.50 -41.67 -12.45
N GLY A 145 12.04 -40.77 -11.57
CA GLY A 145 10.69 -40.78 -10.99
C GLY A 145 9.69 -39.84 -11.67
N LEU A 146 10.06 -39.23 -12.80
CA LEU A 146 9.20 -38.40 -13.65
C LEU A 146 8.91 -39.15 -14.95
N VAL A 147 8.30 -40.33 -14.86
CA VAL A 147 7.65 -41.06 -15.97
C VAL A 147 6.37 -41.66 -15.43
#